data_AF-A0A8S1QLV0-F1
#
_entry.id   AF-A0A8S1QLV0-F1
#
_cell.length_a   1.000
_cell.length_b   1.000
_cell.length_c   1.000
_cell.angle_alpha   90.00
_cell.angle_beta   90.00
_cell.angle_gamma   90.00
#
_symmetry.space_group_name_H-M   'P 1'
#
loop_
_entity.id
_entity.type
_entity.pdbx_description
1 polymer ?
#
loop_
_entity_poly.entity_id
_entity_poly.type
_entity_poly.pdbx_seq_one_letter_code
_entity_poly.pdbx_strand_id
1 'polypeptide(L)'
;MIKNLAIVMCITMVNSITLNLNEICYCSQLIQEWDCNDSLQGCIWDSKSQVCQEIPCSELSLPKFCQMQPQRCYWNQNIGCLNFTDCSSLKGSSQSSCIEQNIYCPASNGTNCQSINYLQTCSSITTPDNCNNYFSATGLCMWNGKNCIQATSCQQLWSNSTPSCDFRGCYLNNETQQCLPKICSQIQSELQCYGILTFGPYLNNVIGCFWNYQLNGSSGCQEFSPQLVMYANCDDSSLGTYHWNSNKEQGQCVPCFQKLLFLSIVITILF
;
A
#
# COMPACT_ATOMS: atom_id res chain seq x y z
N MET A 1 -21.50 40.04 -35.84
CA MET A 1 -20.53 40.17 -34.73
C MET A 1 -20.80 39.03 -33.76
N ILE A 2 -20.17 37.87 -33.93
CA ILE A 2 -20.28 36.72 -33.00
C ILE A 2 -18.84 36.28 -32.71
N LYS A 3 -18.37 36.54 -31.49
CA LYS A 3 -17.07 36.09 -31.00
C LYS A 3 -17.22 34.66 -30.50
N ASN A 4 -16.59 33.71 -31.19
CA ASN A 4 -16.45 32.33 -30.71
C ASN A 4 -15.51 32.30 -29.50
N LEU A 5 -16.06 31.97 -28.33
CA LEU A 5 -15.32 31.73 -27.11
C LEU A 5 -14.91 30.25 -27.08
N ALA A 6 -13.65 29.95 -27.41
CA ALA A 6 -13.09 28.62 -27.26
C ALA A 6 -12.82 28.37 -25.77
N ILE A 7 -13.68 27.57 -25.12
CA ILE A 7 -13.44 27.05 -23.78
C ILE A 7 -12.42 25.92 -23.92
N VAL A 8 -11.15 26.22 -23.62
CA VAL A 8 -10.10 25.21 -23.50
C VAL A 8 -10.32 24.49 -22.18
N MET A 9 -10.95 23.32 -22.26
CA MET A 9 -11.15 22.43 -21.12
C MET A 9 -9.81 21.72 -20.84
N CYS A 10 -8.96 22.32 -20.01
CA CYS A 10 -7.76 21.65 -19.50
C CYS A 10 -8.19 20.49 -18.59
N ILE A 11 -8.23 19.28 -19.13
CA ILE A 11 -8.34 18.06 -18.33
C ILE A 11 -7.03 17.94 -17.55
N THR A 12 -7.02 18.38 -16.29
CA THR A 12 -5.92 18.09 -15.38
C THR A 12 -5.93 16.59 -15.12
N MET A 13 -4.99 15.86 -15.71
CA MET A 13 -4.73 14.48 -15.30
C MET A 13 -4.22 14.54 -13.85
N VAL A 14 -5.08 14.18 -12.90
CA VAL A 14 -4.66 13.97 -11.52
C VAL A 14 -3.83 12.69 -11.54
N ASN A 15 -2.50 12.82 -11.45
CA ASN A 15 -1.63 11.68 -11.29
C ASN A 15 -1.82 11.15 -9.87
N SER A 16 -2.48 10.00 -9.74
CA SER A 16 -2.62 9.32 -8.45
C SER A 16 -1.23 8.98 -7.89
N ILE A 17 -1.01 9.27 -6.61
CA ILE A 17 0.24 8.93 -5.92
C ILE A 17 0.21 7.43 -5.63
N THR A 18 1.15 6.69 -6.22
CA THR A 18 1.38 5.30 -5.86
C THR A 18 2.34 5.24 -4.67
N LEU A 19 1.98 4.47 -3.65
CA LEU A 19 2.79 4.27 -2.46
C LEU A 19 3.82 3.16 -2.70
N ASN A 20 5.06 3.39 -2.25
CA ASN A 20 6.12 2.40 -2.26
C ASN A 20 6.25 1.81 -0.85
N LEU A 21 5.74 0.59 -0.65
CA LEU A 21 5.73 -0.05 0.67
C LEU A 21 7.12 -0.54 1.11
N ASN A 22 8.17 -0.32 0.32
CA ASN A 22 9.56 -0.47 0.80
C ASN A 22 10.04 0.76 1.58
N GLU A 23 9.28 1.86 1.52
CA GLU A 23 9.65 3.16 2.09
C GLU A 23 8.84 3.47 3.37
N ILE A 24 8.63 2.49 4.25
CA ILE A 24 7.92 2.66 5.52
C ILE A 24 8.80 3.39 6.57
N CYS A 25 8.22 4.32 7.32
CA CYS A 25 8.91 5.04 8.40
C CYS A 25 9.49 4.12 9.47
N TYR A 26 10.72 4.42 9.89
CA TYR A 26 11.26 3.93 11.16
C TYR A 26 10.81 4.83 12.32
N CYS A 27 10.64 4.27 13.52
CA CYS A 27 10.28 5.08 14.70
C CYS A 27 11.29 6.20 14.96
N SER A 28 12.57 5.98 14.67
CA SER A 28 13.63 6.99 14.81
C SER A 28 13.47 8.23 13.92
N GLN A 29 12.60 8.18 12.90
CA GLN A 29 12.29 9.31 12.03
C GLN A 29 11.18 10.20 12.62
N LEU A 30 10.50 9.75 13.67
CA LEU A 30 9.42 10.44 14.36
C LEU A 30 10.01 11.23 15.53
N ILE A 31 10.25 12.51 15.30
CA ILE A 31 11.05 13.35 16.22
C ILE A 31 10.20 13.87 17.39
N GLN A 32 8.90 14.06 17.22
CA GLN A 32 8.03 14.56 18.27
C GLN A 32 7.27 13.44 18.97
N GLU A 33 6.99 13.63 20.26
CA GLU A 33 6.19 12.71 21.08
C GLU A 33 4.83 12.40 20.47
N TRP A 34 4.14 13.43 20.02
CA TRP A 34 2.80 13.26 19.45
C TRP A 34 2.86 12.57 18.09
N ASP A 35 3.86 12.86 17.25
CA ASP A 35 4.07 12.16 15.99
C ASP A 35 4.30 10.66 16.30
N CYS A 36 5.14 10.36 17.30
CA CYS A 36 5.46 9.01 17.73
C CYS A 36 4.26 8.21 18.28
N ASN A 37 3.42 8.84 19.09
CA ASN A 37 2.28 8.18 19.72
C ASN A 37 1.07 8.06 18.78
N ASP A 38 1.00 8.89 17.74
CA ASP A 38 -0.11 8.93 16.79
C ASP A 38 0.21 8.14 15.50
N SER A 39 1.46 8.15 15.04
CA SER A 39 1.88 7.32 13.90
C SER A 39 2.10 5.89 14.36
N LEU A 40 1.51 4.93 13.65
CA LEU A 40 1.72 3.49 13.78
C LEU A 40 1.67 2.97 15.23
N GLN A 41 0.75 2.05 15.51
CA GLN A 41 0.76 1.27 16.76
C GLN A 41 2.00 0.37 16.95
N GLY A 42 3.07 0.55 16.17
CA GLY A 42 4.38 -0.05 16.32
C GLY A 42 5.44 0.85 16.97
N CYS A 43 5.15 2.11 17.30
CA CYS A 43 6.08 3.05 17.93
C CYS A 43 5.57 3.55 19.29
N ILE A 44 6.49 3.88 20.19
CA ILE A 44 6.20 4.43 21.51
C ILE A 44 7.21 5.50 21.89
N TRP A 45 6.74 6.62 22.45
CA TRP A 45 7.61 7.68 22.92
C TRP A 45 8.24 7.33 24.28
N ASP A 46 9.57 7.27 24.33
CA ASP A 46 10.27 7.18 25.60
C ASP A 46 10.55 8.57 26.18
N SER A 47 9.71 8.96 27.15
CA SER A 47 9.82 10.25 27.85
C SER A 47 11.17 10.48 28.56
N LYS A 48 11.94 9.43 28.87
CA LYS A 48 13.25 9.59 29.52
C LYS A 48 14.35 9.93 28.53
N SER A 49 14.38 9.21 27.40
CA SER A 49 15.37 9.46 26.35
C SER A 49 14.94 10.56 25.37
N GLN A 50 13.67 10.95 25.37
CA GLN A 50 13.07 11.88 24.41
C GLN A 50 13.26 11.40 22.96
N VAL A 51 13.09 10.09 22.77
CA VAL A 51 13.24 9.41 21.48
C VAL A 51 12.06 8.47 21.25
N CYS A 52 11.57 8.45 20.02
CA CYS A 52 10.58 7.47 19.59
C CYS A 52 11.23 6.10 19.33
N GLN A 53 10.70 5.07 19.99
CA GLN A 53 11.25 3.72 19.97
C GLN A 53 10.24 2.71 19.40
N GLU A 54 10.73 1.60 18.89
CA GLU A 54 9.87 0.51 18.40
C GLU A 54 9.27 -0.26 19.59
N ILE A 55 7.96 -0.51 19.52
CA ILE A 55 7.26 -1.42 20.44
C ILE A 55 7.67 -2.87 20.11
N PRO A 56 8.06 -3.71 21.07
CA PRO A 56 8.37 -5.13 20.82
C PRO A 56 7.22 -5.85 20.10
N CYS A 57 7.51 -6.72 19.13
CA CYS A 57 6.46 -7.40 18.35
C CYS A 57 5.47 -8.16 19.25
N SER A 58 5.92 -8.72 20.37
CA SER A 58 5.07 -9.43 21.34
C SER A 58 4.01 -8.56 22.02
N GLU A 59 4.16 -7.23 22.00
CA GLU A 59 3.19 -6.28 22.57
C GLU A 59 2.13 -5.84 21.54
N LEU A 60 2.34 -6.16 20.25
CA LEU A 60 1.40 -5.87 19.17
C LEU A 60 0.28 -6.92 19.14
N SER A 61 -0.81 -6.64 19.85
CA SER A 61 -1.91 -7.59 20.04
C SER A 61 -2.82 -7.77 18.82
N LEU A 62 -2.93 -6.77 17.93
CA LEU A 62 -3.80 -6.85 16.76
C LEU A 62 -3.01 -7.23 15.49
N PRO A 63 -3.54 -8.13 14.64
CA PRO A 63 -2.90 -8.54 13.39
C PRO A 63 -2.53 -7.36 12.49
N LYS A 64 -3.42 -6.37 12.36
CA LYS A 64 -3.22 -5.18 11.53
C LYS A 64 -1.92 -4.46 11.92
N PHE A 65 -1.67 -4.24 13.21
CA PHE A 65 -0.49 -3.49 13.66
C PHE A 65 0.79 -4.29 13.46
N CYS A 66 0.74 -5.60 13.68
CA CYS A 66 1.85 -6.48 13.36
C CYS A 66 2.22 -6.45 11.87
N GLN A 67 1.21 -6.52 11.01
CA GLN A 67 1.36 -6.49 9.54
C GLN A 67 1.84 -5.14 9.01
N MET A 68 1.59 -4.04 9.74
CA MET A 68 2.13 -2.71 9.45
C MET A 68 3.60 -2.56 9.84
N GLN A 69 4.21 -3.57 10.48
CA GLN A 69 5.62 -3.60 10.86
C GLN A 69 6.39 -4.73 10.14
N PRO A 70 6.27 -4.89 8.81
CA PRO A 70 6.73 -6.09 8.11
C PRO A 70 8.26 -6.24 8.06
N GLN A 71 9.03 -5.18 8.31
CA GLN A 71 10.49 -5.26 8.38
C GLN A 71 10.99 -5.99 9.63
N ARG A 72 10.20 -6.01 10.70
CA ARG A 72 10.62 -6.47 12.04
C ARG A 72 9.68 -7.46 12.70
N CYS A 73 8.42 -7.52 12.27
CA CYS A 73 7.41 -8.40 12.83
C CYS A 73 6.71 -9.24 11.75
N TYR A 74 6.10 -10.35 12.18
CA TYR A 74 5.13 -11.10 11.37
C TYR A 74 4.00 -11.64 12.26
N TRP A 75 2.83 -11.81 11.66
CA TRP A 75 1.67 -12.34 12.38
C TRP A 75 1.63 -13.86 12.30
N ASN A 76 1.61 -14.54 13.44
CA ASN A 76 1.31 -15.97 13.53
C ASN A 76 -0.11 -16.17 14.07
N GLN A 77 -0.96 -16.89 13.34
CA GLN A 77 -2.36 -17.08 13.73
C GLN A 77 -2.56 -17.76 15.09
N ASN A 78 -1.59 -18.57 15.56
CA ASN A 78 -1.71 -19.33 16.81
C ASN A 78 -1.05 -18.64 18.02
N ILE A 79 -0.01 -17.84 17.78
CA ILE A 79 0.80 -17.23 18.85
C ILE A 79 0.56 -15.72 18.96
N GLY A 80 0.23 -15.06 17.85
CA GLY A 80 0.16 -13.60 17.75
C GLY A 80 1.36 -13.03 17.00
N CYS A 81 1.72 -11.79 17.31
CA CYS A 81 2.79 -11.09 16.63
C CYS A 81 4.18 -11.49 17.16
N LEU A 82 5.10 -11.85 16.25
CA LEU A 82 6.43 -12.37 16.57
C LEU A 82 7.50 -11.59 15.82
N ASN A 83 8.74 -11.62 16.34
CA ASN A 83 9.88 -11.01 15.66
C ASN A 83 10.16 -11.73 14.34
N PHE A 84 10.23 -10.96 13.26
CA PHE A 84 10.60 -11.43 11.94
C PHE A 84 12.12 -11.53 11.81
N THR A 85 12.59 -12.62 11.21
CA THR A 85 14.02 -12.83 10.91
C THR A 85 14.21 -13.00 9.41
N ASP A 86 13.47 -13.93 8.81
CA ASP A 86 13.48 -14.18 7.38
C ASP A 86 12.19 -14.87 6.93
N CYS A 87 11.96 -14.94 5.62
CA CYS A 87 10.74 -15.55 5.08
C CYS A 87 10.66 -17.07 5.27
N SER A 88 11.80 -17.75 5.36
CA SER A 88 11.84 -19.22 5.46
C SER A 88 11.40 -19.73 6.83
N SER A 89 11.37 -18.88 7.86
CA SER A 89 10.79 -19.18 9.17
C SER A 89 9.25 -19.15 9.17
N LEU A 90 8.62 -18.59 8.14
CA LEU A 90 7.17 -18.48 8.03
C LEU A 90 6.60 -19.70 7.30
N LYS A 91 5.50 -20.25 7.84
CA LYS A 91 4.82 -21.41 7.25
C LYS A 91 3.65 -20.95 6.41
N GLY A 92 3.65 -21.24 5.12
CA GLY A 92 2.54 -20.90 4.24
C GLY A 92 2.62 -21.70 2.95
N SER A 93 1.50 -22.32 2.59
CA SER A 93 1.39 -23.19 1.40
C SER A 93 0.95 -22.45 0.14
N SER A 94 0.58 -21.17 0.26
CA SER A 94 0.16 -20.31 -0.83
C SER A 94 0.73 -18.90 -0.67
N GLN A 95 0.76 -18.14 -1.76
CA GLN A 95 1.12 -16.72 -1.71
C GLN A 95 0.21 -15.93 -0.77
N SER A 96 -1.11 -16.16 -0.81
CA SER A 96 -2.05 -15.46 0.07
C SER A 96 -1.74 -15.69 1.56
N SER A 97 -1.52 -16.95 1.96
CA SER A 97 -1.16 -17.31 3.33
C SER A 97 0.16 -16.69 3.79
N CYS A 98 1.09 -16.49 2.86
CA CYS A 98 2.38 -15.88 3.16
C CYS A 98 2.28 -14.35 3.28
N ILE A 99 1.56 -13.69 2.37
CA ILE A 99 1.30 -12.24 2.43
C ILE A 99 0.53 -11.88 3.71
N GLU A 100 -0.40 -12.71 4.15
CA GLU A 100 -1.14 -12.53 5.42
C GLU A 100 -0.23 -12.56 6.67
N GLN A 101 0.93 -13.20 6.61
CA GLN A 101 1.87 -13.22 7.73
C GLN A 101 2.85 -12.05 7.65
N ASN A 102 3.39 -11.79 6.46
CA ASN A 102 4.32 -10.70 6.20
C ASN A 102 4.33 -10.34 4.71
N ILE A 103 4.07 -9.07 4.39
CA ILE A 103 4.00 -8.61 3.00
C ILE A 103 5.35 -8.66 2.26
N TYR A 104 6.50 -8.75 2.93
CA TYR A 104 7.80 -8.92 2.26
C TYR A 104 8.14 -10.37 1.92
N CYS A 105 7.29 -11.31 2.31
CA CYS A 105 7.44 -12.73 2.05
C CYS A 105 6.34 -13.29 1.15
N PRO A 106 6.11 -12.74 -0.06
CA PRO A 106 4.95 -13.10 -0.87
C PRO A 106 5.06 -14.44 -1.60
N ALA A 107 6.26 -15.04 -1.69
CA ALA A 107 6.43 -16.30 -2.40
C ALA A 107 6.18 -17.49 -1.45
N SER A 108 5.83 -18.65 -2.00
CA SER A 108 5.67 -19.90 -1.25
C SER A 108 6.24 -21.06 -2.06
N ASN A 109 6.91 -21.99 -1.38
CA ASN A 109 7.32 -23.27 -1.96
C ASN A 109 6.32 -24.41 -1.68
N GLY A 110 5.11 -24.08 -1.22
CA GLY A 110 4.09 -25.03 -0.80
C GLY A 110 4.14 -25.45 0.68
N THR A 111 5.20 -25.10 1.41
CA THR A 111 5.31 -25.36 2.86
C THR A 111 5.70 -24.11 3.65
N ASN A 112 6.73 -23.41 3.18
CA ASN A 112 7.25 -22.19 3.81
C ASN A 112 7.14 -21.02 2.84
N CYS A 113 7.10 -19.82 3.42
CA CYS A 113 7.16 -18.60 2.65
C CYS A 113 8.58 -18.29 2.19
N GLN A 114 8.68 -17.44 1.18
CA GLN A 114 9.92 -17.05 0.55
C GLN A 114 9.86 -15.56 0.20
N SER A 115 11.03 -14.94 0.07
CA SER A 115 11.13 -13.53 -0.26
C SER A 115 10.65 -13.22 -1.68
N ILE A 116 10.48 -11.94 -1.98
CA ILE A 116 10.07 -11.44 -3.30
C ILE A 116 10.92 -11.98 -4.47
N ASN A 117 12.18 -12.32 -4.22
CA ASN A 117 13.10 -12.86 -5.22
C ASN A 117 12.70 -14.25 -5.73
N TYR A 118 11.80 -14.95 -5.03
CA TYR A 118 11.27 -16.25 -5.41
C TYR A 118 9.89 -16.16 -6.07
N LEU A 119 9.37 -14.96 -6.32
CA LEU A 119 8.14 -14.80 -7.07
C LEU A 119 8.33 -15.32 -8.50
N GLN A 120 7.38 -16.16 -8.92
CA GLN A 120 7.32 -16.71 -10.25
C GLN A 120 6.88 -15.64 -11.24
N THR A 121 7.38 -15.71 -12.48
CA THR A 121 6.77 -14.94 -13.58
C THR A 121 5.42 -15.55 -13.90
N CYS A 122 4.44 -14.74 -14.33
CA CYS A 122 3.13 -15.26 -14.71
C CYS A 122 3.25 -16.40 -15.74
N SER A 123 4.12 -16.24 -16.74
CA SER A 123 4.36 -17.25 -17.79
C SER A 123 4.86 -18.61 -17.28
N SER A 124 5.43 -18.69 -16.08
CA SER A 124 5.91 -19.95 -15.48
C SER A 124 4.83 -20.72 -14.72
N ILE A 125 3.68 -20.09 -14.47
CA ILE A 125 2.54 -20.72 -13.78
C ILE A 125 1.68 -21.47 -14.79
N THR A 126 1.52 -22.77 -14.58
CA THR A 126 0.88 -23.68 -15.55
C THR A 126 -0.55 -24.07 -15.22
N THR A 127 -1.04 -23.72 -14.02
CA THR A 127 -2.40 -24.04 -13.58
C THR A 127 -3.25 -22.78 -13.44
N PRO A 128 -4.53 -22.79 -13.90
CA PRO A 128 -5.44 -21.66 -13.74
C PRO A 128 -5.60 -21.22 -12.28
N ASP A 129 -5.75 -22.18 -11.36
CA ASP A 129 -6.00 -21.93 -9.94
C ASP A 129 -4.86 -21.19 -9.25
N ASN A 130 -3.61 -21.48 -9.63
CA ASN A 130 -2.44 -20.79 -9.08
C ASN A 130 -2.15 -19.48 -9.83
N CYS A 131 -2.67 -19.31 -11.04
CA CYS A 131 -2.40 -18.12 -11.84
C CYS A 131 -3.26 -16.93 -11.42
N ASN A 132 -4.56 -17.16 -11.23
CA ASN A 132 -5.48 -16.10 -10.89
C ASN A 132 -5.16 -15.56 -9.49
N ASN A 133 -5.08 -14.23 -9.36
CA ASN A 133 -4.73 -13.53 -8.12
C ASN A 133 -3.29 -13.75 -7.61
N TYR A 134 -2.41 -14.35 -8.42
CA TYR A 134 -0.98 -14.40 -8.12
C TYR A 134 -0.30 -13.09 -8.51
N PHE A 135 0.46 -12.50 -7.60
CA PHE A 135 1.35 -11.38 -7.86
C PHE A 135 2.74 -11.90 -8.21
N SER A 136 3.16 -11.63 -9.43
CA SER A 136 4.55 -11.76 -9.85
C SER A 136 5.35 -10.51 -9.47
N ALA A 137 6.67 -10.54 -9.65
CA ALA A 137 7.51 -9.36 -9.47
C ALA A 137 7.13 -8.19 -10.41
N THR A 138 6.51 -8.47 -11.57
CA THR A 138 6.15 -7.44 -12.56
C THR A 138 4.70 -6.99 -12.48
N GLY A 139 3.83 -7.74 -11.79
CA GLY A 139 2.42 -7.39 -11.61
C GLY A 139 1.52 -8.59 -11.37
N LEU A 140 0.20 -8.32 -11.35
CA LEU A 140 -0.83 -9.33 -11.17
C LEU A 140 -0.90 -10.30 -12.36
N CYS A 141 -1.03 -11.58 -12.07
CA CYS A 141 -1.22 -12.64 -13.04
C CYS A 141 -2.70 -12.99 -13.22
N MET A 142 -3.05 -13.40 -14.43
CA MET A 142 -4.38 -13.90 -14.80
C MET A 142 -4.30 -15.01 -15.84
N TRP A 143 -5.24 -15.94 -15.78
CA TRP A 143 -5.36 -16.99 -16.77
C TRP A 143 -6.19 -16.53 -17.97
N ASN A 144 -5.64 -16.58 -19.18
CA ASN A 144 -6.35 -16.15 -20.40
C ASN A 144 -7.11 -17.29 -21.12
N GLY A 145 -7.15 -18.48 -20.53
CA GLY A 145 -7.73 -19.69 -21.13
C GLY A 145 -6.70 -20.65 -21.75
N LYS A 146 -5.48 -20.18 -22.03
CA LYS A 146 -4.39 -21.00 -22.58
C LYS A 146 -3.15 -21.02 -21.68
N ASN A 147 -2.76 -19.86 -21.17
CA ASN A 147 -1.57 -19.68 -20.35
C ASN A 147 -1.78 -18.57 -19.33
N CYS A 148 -0.93 -18.56 -18.32
CA CYS A 148 -0.90 -17.50 -17.34
C CYS A 148 -0.12 -16.29 -17.90
N ILE A 149 -0.75 -15.12 -17.87
CA ILE A 149 -0.22 -13.86 -18.39
C ILE A 149 -0.28 -12.77 -17.32
N GLN A 150 0.49 -11.70 -17.50
CA GLN A 150 0.34 -10.51 -16.66
C GLN A 150 -0.90 -9.73 -17.10
N ALA A 151 -1.79 -9.45 -16.14
CA ALA A 151 -2.92 -8.55 -16.35
C ALA A 151 -2.43 -7.10 -16.41
N THR A 152 -2.90 -6.35 -17.39
CA THR A 152 -2.59 -4.92 -17.57
C THR A 152 -3.79 -4.03 -17.27
N SER A 153 -5.00 -4.60 -17.17
CA SER A 153 -6.21 -3.84 -16.86
C SER A 153 -7.34 -4.73 -16.29
N CYS A 154 -8.31 -4.10 -15.62
CA CYS A 154 -9.48 -4.80 -15.08
C CYS A 154 -10.32 -5.46 -16.16
N GLN A 155 -10.40 -4.88 -17.36
CA GLN A 155 -11.18 -5.44 -18.46
C GLN A 155 -10.68 -6.82 -18.88
N GLN A 156 -9.39 -7.12 -18.71
CA GLN A 156 -8.84 -8.44 -19.02
C GLN A 156 -9.28 -9.50 -18.01
N LEU A 157 -9.49 -9.11 -16.74
CA LEU A 157 -9.92 -10.03 -15.68
C LEU A 157 -11.34 -10.56 -15.91
N TRP A 158 -12.14 -9.87 -16.72
CA TRP A 158 -13.50 -10.29 -17.08
C TRP A 158 -13.55 -10.76 -18.53
N SER A 159 -13.09 -11.99 -18.75
CA SER A 159 -13.06 -12.63 -20.07
C SER A 159 -13.93 -13.88 -20.11
N ASN A 160 -14.26 -14.36 -21.30
CA ASN A 160 -15.07 -15.58 -21.48
C ASN A 160 -14.45 -16.83 -20.84
N SER A 161 -13.13 -16.86 -20.62
CA SER A 161 -12.41 -17.99 -20.02
C SER A 161 -12.23 -17.86 -18.50
N THR A 162 -12.40 -16.67 -17.94
CA THR A 162 -12.24 -16.35 -16.52
C THR A 162 -13.16 -15.18 -16.17
N PRO A 163 -14.44 -15.42 -15.82
CA PRO A 163 -15.36 -14.36 -15.41
C PRO A 163 -15.11 -14.00 -13.94
N SER A 164 -13.95 -13.40 -13.64
CA SER A 164 -13.62 -12.98 -12.28
C SER A 164 -13.15 -11.53 -12.25
N CYS A 165 -14.02 -10.65 -11.77
CA CYS A 165 -13.62 -9.29 -11.40
C CYS A 165 -13.18 -9.22 -9.92
N ASP A 166 -12.96 -10.37 -9.28
CA ASP A 166 -12.64 -10.48 -7.85
C ASP A 166 -11.15 -10.22 -7.58
N PHE A 167 -10.74 -9.01 -7.97
CA PHE A 167 -9.44 -8.44 -7.63
C PHE A 167 -9.69 -7.18 -6.80
N ARG A 168 -8.97 -6.99 -5.70
CA ARG A 168 -9.17 -5.85 -4.77
C ARG A 168 -9.07 -4.46 -5.43
N GLY A 169 -8.44 -4.39 -6.61
CA GLY A 169 -8.30 -3.19 -7.44
C GLY A 169 -9.38 -2.98 -8.51
N CYS A 170 -10.32 -3.91 -8.67
CA CYS A 170 -11.34 -3.87 -9.72
C CYS A 170 -12.73 -4.08 -9.14
N TYR A 171 -13.76 -3.71 -9.91
CA TYR A 171 -15.14 -4.03 -9.59
C TYR A 171 -15.96 -4.28 -10.86
N LEU A 172 -16.97 -5.14 -10.75
CA LEU A 172 -17.90 -5.40 -11.85
C LEU A 172 -18.95 -4.29 -11.90
N ASN A 173 -19.00 -3.55 -13.00
CA ASN A 173 -20.08 -2.62 -13.27
C ASN A 173 -21.28 -3.41 -13.81
N ASN A 174 -22.34 -3.53 -13.01
CA ASN A 174 -23.53 -4.33 -13.33
C ASN A 174 -24.33 -3.79 -14.53
N GLU A 175 -24.26 -2.49 -14.81
CA GLU A 175 -25.00 -1.87 -15.93
C GLU A 175 -24.34 -2.18 -17.27
N THR A 176 -23.01 -2.09 -17.31
CA THR A 176 -22.21 -2.31 -18.52
C THR A 176 -21.70 -3.74 -18.68
N GLN A 177 -21.79 -4.55 -17.62
CA GLN A 177 -21.19 -5.88 -17.52
C GLN A 177 -19.68 -5.86 -17.82
N GLN A 178 -18.99 -4.79 -17.40
CA GLN A 178 -17.55 -4.59 -17.56
C GLN A 178 -16.83 -4.56 -16.22
N CYS A 179 -15.64 -5.14 -16.17
CA CYS A 179 -14.75 -5.03 -15.03
C CYS A 179 -13.91 -3.75 -15.16
N LEU A 180 -14.07 -2.84 -14.21
CA LEU A 180 -13.49 -1.50 -14.23
C LEU A 180 -12.54 -1.31 -13.04
N PRO A 181 -11.53 -0.43 -13.15
CA PRO A 181 -10.66 -0.10 -12.04
C PRO A 181 -11.46 0.57 -10.92
N LYS A 182 -11.20 0.13 -9.69
CA LYS A 182 -11.76 0.76 -8.51
C LYS A 182 -11.00 2.06 -8.23
N ILE A 183 -11.72 3.09 -7.79
CA ILE A 183 -11.14 4.35 -7.30
C ILE A 183 -11.57 4.59 -5.85
N CYS A 184 -10.81 5.38 -5.09
CA CYS A 184 -11.07 5.55 -3.65
C CYS A 184 -12.50 6.05 -3.38
N SER A 185 -13.04 6.94 -4.24
CA SER A 185 -14.41 7.47 -4.11
C SER A 185 -15.54 6.43 -4.24
N GLN A 186 -15.23 5.20 -4.69
CA GLN A 186 -16.19 4.10 -4.73
C GLN A 186 -16.22 3.28 -3.44
N ILE A 187 -15.30 3.53 -2.50
CA ILE A 187 -15.30 2.88 -1.18
C ILE A 187 -16.26 3.64 -0.28
N GLN A 188 -17.34 2.96 0.12
CA GLN A 188 -18.43 3.56 0.92
C GLN A 188 -18.27 3.36 2.44
N SER A 189 -17.23 2.63 2.86
CA SER A 189 -16.97 2.33 4.27
C SER A 189 -15.62 2.90 4.69
N GLU A 190 -15.62 3.67 5.79
CA GLU A 190 -14.40 4.19 6.41
C GLU A 190 -13.41 3.06 6.75
N LEU A 191 -13.90 1.95 7.31
CA LEU A 191 -13.08 0.79 7.67
C LEU A 191 -12.37 0.14 6.47
N GLN A 192 -12.86 0.40 5.25
CA GLN A 192 -12.29 -0.12 4.00
C GLN A 192 -11.43 0.92 3.26
N CYS A 193 -11.37 2.16 3.73
CA CYS A 193 -10.73 3.28 3.04
C CYS A 193 -9.25 3.42 3.43
N TYR A 194 -8.44 2.44 3.05
CA TYR A 194 -6.99 2.41 3.34
C TYR A 194 -6.14 2.38 2.07
N GLY A 195 -6.64 1.77 0.99
CA GLY A 195 -5.93 1.76 -0.28
C GLY A 195 -6.54 0.81 -1.31
N ILE A 196 -6.13 0.97 -2.56
CA ILE A 196 -6.57 0.17 -3.70
C ILE A 196 -5.35 -0.41 -4.40
N LEU A 197 -5.40 -1.71 -4.69
CA LEU A 197 -4.34 -2.37 -5.44
C LEU A 197 -4.41 -2.02 -6.93
N THR A 198 -3.26 -1.83 -7.56
CA THR A 198 -3.13 -1.62 -9.01
C THR A 198 -2.43 -2.82 -9.65
N PHE A 199 -2.30 -2.80 -10.98
CA PHE A 199 -1.60 -3.82 -11.76
C PHE A 199 -0.07 -3.66 -11.76
N GLY A 200 0.46 -2.71 -10.99
CA GLY A 200 1.90 -2.45 -10.90
C GLY A 200 2.69 -3.58 -10.20
N PRO A 201 4.02 -3.42 -10.11
CA PRO A 201 4.89 -4.35 -9.39
C PRO A 201 4.47 -4.54 -7.93
N TYR A 202 4.65 -5.74 -7.40
CA TYR A 202 4.35 -6.05 -6.00
C TYR A 202 5.09 -5.08 -5.04
N LEU A 203 4.41 -4.60 -3.99
CA LEU A 203 4.81 -3.53 -3.05
C LEU A 203 4.82 -2.10 -3.61
N ASN A 204 4.69 -1.92 -4.93
CA ASN A 204 4.62 -0.61 -5.60
C ASN A 204 3.31 -0.48 -6.39
N ASN A 205 2.25 -1.13 -5.91
CA ASN A 205 0.99 -1.24 -6.61
C ASN A 205 -0.18 -0.84 -5.71
N VAL A 206 0.00 0.15 -4.83
CA VAL A 206 -1.07 0.61 -3.95
C VAL A 206 -1.28 2.10 -4.14
N ILE A 207 -2.52 2.48 -4.44
CA ILE A 207 -2.99 3.86 -4.32
C ILE A 207 -3.51 4.00 -2.89
N GLY A 208 -2.90 4.89 -2.12
CA GLY A 208 -3.37 5.20 -0.77
C GLY A 208 -4.75 5.83 -0.83
N CYS A 209 -5.61 5.50 0.13
CA CYS A 209 -6.90 6.16 0.30
C CYS A 209 -7.04 6.68 1.73
N PHE A 210 -7.84 7.73 1.90
CA PHE A 210 -8.21 8.24 3.23
C PHE A 210 -9.68 8.64 3.28
N TRP A 211 -10.27 8.51 4.46
CA TRP A 211 -11.63 8.95 4.69
C TRP A 211 -11.66 10.44 4.99
N ASN A 212 -12.27 11.24 4.11
CA ASN A 212 -12.41 12.67 4.27
C ASN A 212 -13.79 13.02 4.85
N TYR A 213 -13.81 13.56 6.07
CA TYR A 213 -15.01 14.01 6.77
C TYR A 213 -15.51 15.40 6.33
N GLN A 214 -14.74 16.12 5.51
CA GLN A 214 -15.00 17.50 5.10
C GLN A 214 -15.40 17.63 3.63
N LEU A 215 -15.72 16.53 2.93
CA LEU A 215 -15.96 16.52 1.49
C LEU A 215 -17.31 17.17 1.12
N ASN A 216 -17.32 18.49 0.89
CA ASN A 216 -18.49 19.26 0.41
C ASN A 216 -19.79 19.01 1.21
N GLY A 217 -19.68 18.80 2.53
CA GLY A 217 -20.83 18.49 3.40
C GLY A 217 -21.23 17.01 3.43
N SER A 218 -20.42 16.13 2.85
CA SER A 218 -20.52 14.67 2.94
C SER A 218 -19.20 14.08 3.42
N SER A 219 -19.24 12.90 4.05
CA SER A 219 -18.03 12.10 4.29
C SER A 219 -17.82 11.12 3.13
N GLY A 220 -16.58 10.83 2.79
CA GLY A 220 -16.29 9.86 1.74
C GLY A 220 -14.81 9.55 1.60
N CYS A 221 -14.53 8.42 0.96
CA CYS A 221 -13.17 7.97 0.71
C CYS A 221 -12.55 8.73 -0.49
N GLN A 222 -11.31 9.18 -0.35
CA GLN A 222 -10.58 9.92 -1.37
C GLN A 222 -9.18 9.38 -1.56
N GLU A 223 -8.58 9.65 -2.72
CA GLU A 223 -7.17 9.32 -2.96
C GLU A 223 -6.27 10.11 -2.01
N PHE A 224 -5.29 9.43 -1.44
CA PHE A 224 -4.30 10.04 -0.58
C PHE A 224 -3.55 11.16 -1.31
N SER A 225 -3.52 12.32 -0.69
CA SER A 225 -2.77 13.49 -1.14
C SER A 225 -2.12 14.11 0.10
N PRO A 226 -0.78 14.17 0.18
CA PRO A 226 -0.06 14.76 1.31
C PRO A 226 -0.46 16.21 1.64
N GLN A 227 -1.07 16.91 0.69
CA GLN A 227 -1.57 18.27 0.84
C GLN A 227 -2.98 18.35 1.45
N LEU A 228 -3.75 17.25 1.39
CA LEU A 228 -5.15 17.19 1.82
C LEU A 228 -5.35 16.44 3.14
N VAL A 229 -4.40 15.57 3.52
CA VAL A 229 -4.47 14.85 4.80
C VAL A 229 -4.07 15.74 5.97
N MET A 230 -4.84 15.64 7.06
CA MET A 230 -4.51 16.19 8.37
C MET A 230 -3.54 15.27 9.13
N TYR A 231 -2.99 15.75 10.24
CA TYR A 231 -2.00 15.05 11.06
C TYR A 231 -2.40 13.58 11.35
N ALA A 232 -3.62 13.36 11.85
CA ALA A 232 -4.11 12.06 12.32
C ALA A 232 -4.20 11.00 11.22
N ASN A 233 -4.23 11.43 9.95
CA ASN A 233 -4.47 10.53 8.82
C ASN A 233 -3.22 10.34 7.97
N CYS A 234 -2.16 11.12 8.17
CA CYS A 234 -1.01 11.12 7.28
C CYS A 234 -0.34 9.74 7.19
N ASP A 235 -0.10 9.13 8.34
CA ASP A 235 0.56 7.83 8.44
C ASP A 235 -0.36 6.69 7.97
N ASP A 236 -1.54 6.55 8.57
CA ASP A 236 -2.49 5.48 8.25
C ASP A 236 -2.92 5.48 6.78
N SER A 237 -3.17 6.65 6.20
CA SER A 237 -3.63 6.79 4.81
C SER A 237 -2.53 6.60 3.77
N SER A 238 -1.28 6.76 4.20
CA SER A 238 -0.09 6.50 3.40
C SER A 238 0.49 5.11 3.65
N LEU A 239 -0.20 4.29 4.45
CA LEU A 239 0.26 2.95 4.86
C LEU A 239 1.68 3.00 5.45
N GLY A 240 1.97 4.03 6.24
CA GLY A 240 3.24 4.25 6.91
C GLY A 240 4.39 4.74 6.02
N THR A 241 4.12 5.10 4.76
CA THR A 241 5.16 5.60 3.83
C THR A 241 5.37 7.12 3.91
N TYR A 242 4.49 7.82 4.62
CA TYR A 242 4.58 9.23 4.97
C TYR A 242 4.34 9.40 6.47
N HIS A 243 4.93 10.45 7.04
CA HIS A 243 4.67 10.87 8.41
C HIS A 243 4.35 12.36 8.45
N TRP A 244 3.68 12.78 9.53
CA TRP A 244 3.46 14.19 9.76
C TRP A 244 4.76 14.87 10.20
N ASN A 245 5.02 16.05 9.64
CA ASN A 245 6.14 16.89 10.03
C ASN A 245 5.60 18.21 10.58
N SER A 246 5.61 18.28 11.90
CA SER A 246 5.22 19.40 12.74
C SER A 246 6.10 20.65 12.63
N ASN A 247 7.32 20.54 12.07
CA ASN A 247 8.26 21.67 12.01
C ASN A 247 7.91 22.74 10.96
N LYS A 248 6.86 22.52 10.16
CA LYS A 248 6.34 23.53 9.22
C LYS A 248 5.21 24.32 9.89
N GLU A 249 5.04 25.60 9.54
CA GLU A 249 4.07 26.51 10.18
C GLU A 249 2.63 25.97 10.27
N GLN A 250 2.25 25.03 9.39
CA GLN A 250 0.93 24.39 9.38
C GLN A 250 1.01 22.86 9.54
N GLY A 251 2.22 22.34 9.77
CA GLY A 251 2.57 20.93 9.59
C GLY A 251 2.36 20.45 8.15
N GLN A 252 3.00 19.35 7.78
CA GLN A 252 2.78 18.74 6.46
C GLN A 252 3.05 17.25 6.51
N CYS A 253 2.25 16.47 5.77
CA CYS A 253 2.54 15.07 5.51
C CYS A 253 3.73 14.95 4.54
N VAL A 254 4.82 14.30 4.95
CA VAL A 254 6.07 14.17 4.18
C VAL A 254 6.51 12.71 4.10
N PRO A 255 7.18 12.29 3.01
CA PRO A 255 7.57 10.89 2.85
C PRO A 255 8.70 10.50 3.82
N CYS A 256 8.63 9.28 4.35
CA CYS A 256 9.58 8.74 5.32
C CYS A 256 11.01 8.67 4.77
N PHE A 257 11.17 8.27 3.51
CA PHE A 257 12.47 8.24 2.84
C PHE A 257 12.69 9.48 1.96
N GLN A 258 12.53 10.68 2.53
CA GLN A 258 13.30 11.82 2.03
C GLN A 258 14.77 11.56 2.35
N LYS A 259 15.41 10.68 1.58
CA LYS A 259 16.87 10.62 1.50
C LYS A 259 17.33 12.06 1.37
N LEU A 260 18.29 12.41 2.21
CA LEU A 260 19.17 13.56 2.27
C LEU A 260 19.60 14.14 0.90
N LEU A 261 18.67 14.45 0.00
CA LEU A 261 18.91 15.20 -1.24
C LEU A 261 19.37 16.61 -0.89
N PHE A 262 19.06 17.09 0.32
CA PHE A 262 19.67 18.30 0.87
C PHE A 262 21.18 18.17 1.11
N LEU A 263 21.69 16.98 1.45
CA LEU A 263 23.10 16.80 1.80
C LEU A 263 23.97 16.68 0.53
N SER A 264 23.42 16.20 -0.59
CA SER A 264 24.12 16.27 -1.88
C SER A 264 24.16 17.70 -2.45
N ILE A 265 23.09 18.49 -2.32
CA ILE A 265 23.06 19.89 -2.79
C ILE A 265 24.05 20.77 -2.01
N VAL A 266 24.19 20.57 -0.69
CA VAL A 266 25.16 21.33 0.12
C VAL A 266 26.60 20.98 -0.27
N ILE A 267 26.89 19.73 -0.65
CA ILE A 267 28.24 19.34 -1.12
C ILE A 267 28.53 19.93 -2.51
N THR A 268 27.57 19.98 -3.45
CA THR A 268 27.81 20.61 -4.77
C THR A 268 27.82 22.14 -4.78
N ILE A 269 27.39 22.81 -3.70
CA ILE A 269 27.51 24.27 -3.56
C ILE A 269 28.79 24.67 -2.81
N LEU A 270 29.36 23.76 -2.01
CA LEU A 270 30.60 23.99 -1.24
C LEU A 270 31.89 23.53 -1.97
N PHE A 271 31.77 22.93 -3.16
CA PHE A 271 32.87 22.56 -4.05
C PHE A 271 32.63 23.10 -5.46
#